data_AF-A0A1I1VJP6-F1
#
_entry.id   AF-A0A1I1VJP6-F1
#
_cell.length_a   1.000
_cell.length_b   1.000
_cell.length_c   1.000
_cell.angle_alpha   90.00
_cell.angle_beta   90.00
_cell.angle_gamma   90.00
#
_symmetry.space_group_name_H-M   'P 1'
#
loop_
_entity.id
_entity.type
_entity.pdbx_description
1 polymer ?
#
loop_
_entity_poly.entity_id
_entity_poly.type
_entity_poly.pdbx_seq_one_letter_code
_entity_poly.pdbx_strand_id
1 'polypeptide(L)'
;MNLNHLFLSATSAFSVLALAACQDHRAPDSPAITVQNRSVTPVLAKVLPGAGGRLAADGIKLYSLLSSDDQLEQSPGYVFGGSADGAGIFQNPDKTYTVLVNNEDNFAV
;
A
#
# COMPACT_ATOMS: atom_id res chain seq x y z
N MET A 1 -15.11 22.30 -44.83
CA MET A 1 -15.16 21.36 -43.68
C MET A 1 -15.95 22.01 -42.55
N ASN A 2 -16.98 21.34 -42.03
CA ASN A 2 -17.87 21.89 -41.02
C ASN A 2 -17.22 21.86 -39.63
N LEU A 3 -17.20 22.99 -38.93
CA LEU A 3 -16.50 23.19 -37.65
C LEU A 3 -16.90 22.15 -36.58
N ASN A 4 -18.16 21.70 -36.60
CA ASN A 4 -18.69 20.67 -35.68
C ASN A 4 -18.08 19.27 -35.90
N HIS A 5 -17.72 18.92 -37.14
CA HIS A 5 -17.03 17.65 -37.41
C HIS A 5 -15.57 17.69 -36.92
N LEU A 6 -14.92 18.87 -36.95
CA LEU A 6 -13.56 19.03 -36.43
C LEU A 6 -13.52 18.88 -34.90
N PHE A 7 -14.49 19.48 -34.19
CA PHE A 7 -14.61 19.33 -32.74
C PHE A 7 -14.96 17.91 -32.30
N LEU A 8 -15.86 17.22 -33.01
CA LEU A 8 -16.22 15.83 -32.71
C LEU A 8 -15.04 14.85 -32.92
N SER A 9 -14.23 15.12 -33.95
CA SER A 9 -13.01 14.35 -34.24
C SER A 9 -11.94 14.55 -33.16
N ALA A 10 -11.76 15.78 -32.68
CA ALA A 10 -10.77 16.12 -31.66
C ALA A 10 -11.09 15.49 -30.29
N THR A 11 -12.35 15.51 -29.85
CA THR A 11 -12.77 14.89 -28.58
C THR A 11 -12.57 13.38 -28.60
N SER A 12 -12.86 12.74 -29.74
CA SER A 12 -12.66 11.30 -29.92
C SER A 12 -11.18 10.92 -29.85
N ALA A 13 -10.31 11.69 -30.51
CA ALA A 13 -8.87 11.49 -30.46
C ALA A 13 -8.29 11.65 -29.05
N PHE A 14 -8.74 12.67 -28.29
CA PHE A 14 -8.26 12.91 -26.93
C PHE A 14 -8.68 11.79 -25.96
N SER A 15 -9.86 11.21 -26.15
CA SER A 15 -10.37 10.11 -25.33
C SER A 15 -9.56 8.82 -25.53
N VAL A 16 -9.13 8.55 -26.77
CA VAL A 16 -8.25 7.40 -27.09
C VAL A 16 -6.85 7.60 -26.50
N LEU A 17 -6.29 8.81 -26.56
CA LEU A 17 -4.99 9.10 -25.92
C LEU A 17 -5.05 8.97 -24.39
N ALA A 18 -6.15 9.39 -23.76
CA ALA A 18 -6.33 9.27 -22.32
C ALA A 18 -6.41 7.80 -21.85
N LEU A 19 -7.05 6.93 -22.63
CA LEU A 19 -7.11 5.49 -22.34
C LEU A 19 -5.77 4.78 -22.57
N ALA A 20 -4.99 5.20 -23.57
CA ALA A 20 -3.67 4.65 -23.85
C ALA A 20 -2.61 5.04 -22.79
N ALA A 21 -2.82 6.13 -22.05
CA ALA A 21 -1.93 6.58 -20.98
C ALA A 21 -2.09 5.76 -19.68
N CYS A 22 -3.16 4.98 -19.53
CA CYS A 22 -3.34 4.09 -18.39
C CYS A 22 -2.57 2.78 -18.63
N GLN A 23 -1.30 2.76 -18.21
CA GLN A 23 -0.52 1.53 -18.12
C GLN A 23 -0.46 1.05 -16.67
N ASP A 24 -0.65 -0.26 -16.48
CA ASP A 24 -0.39 -0.89 -15.18
C ASP A 24 1.12 -0.78 -14.91
N HIS A 25 1.48 -0.12 -13.81
CA HIS A 25 2.88 0.08 -13.41
C HIS A 25 3.43 -1.12 -12.63
N ARG A 26 2.66 -2.20 -12.50
CA ARG A 26 3.17 -3.45 -11.93
C ARG A 26 4.19 -4.06 -12.88
N ALA A 27 5.25 -4.62 -12.31
CA ALA A 27 6.15 -5.47 -13.08
C ALA A 27 5.34 -6.64 -13.68
N PRO A 28 5.50 -6.96 -14.99
CA PRO A 28 4.71 -8.01 -15.66
C PRO A 28 4.75 -9.36 -14.95
N ASP A 29 5.85 -9.66 -14.26
CA ASP A 29 6.09 -10.91 -13.54
C ASP A 29 5.93 -10.77 -12.02
N SER A 30 5.32 -9.68 -11.53
CA SER A 30 5.08 -9.53 -10.08
C SER A 30 4.12 -10.63 -9.62
N PRO A 31 4.45 -11.39 -8.57
CA PRO A 31 3.53 -12.39 -8.03
C PRO A 31 2.24 -11.71 -7.56
N ALA A 32 1.14 -12.45 -7.61
CA ALA A 32 -0.11 -12.00 -7.00
C ALA A 32 0.13 -11.79 -5.51
N ILE A 33 -0.11 -10.56 -5.03
CA ILE A 33 0.02 -10.21 -3.62
C ILE A 33 -1.33 -10.37 -2.95
N THR A 34 -1.43 -11.32 -2.01
CA THR A 34 -2.57 -11.39 -1.10
C THR A 34 -2.36 -10.40 0.03
N VAL A 35 -3.22 -9.39 0.12
CA VAL A 35 -3.22 -8.43 1.22
C VAL A 35 -4.02 -9.03 2.38
N GLN A 36 -3.33 -9.33 3.47
CA GLN A 36 -3.87 -10.00 4.65
C GLN A 36 -3.07 -9.64 5.90
N ASN A 37 -3.59 -9.96 7.09
CA ASN A 37 -2.81 -9.90 8.32
C ASN A 37 -1.60 -10.84 8.20
N ARG A 38 -0.45 -10.34 8.61
CA ARG A 38 0.81 -11.08 8.76
C ARG A 38 1.19 -11.25 10.22
N SER A 39 0.71 -10.35 11.08
CA SER A 39 0.82 -10.48 12.53
C SER A 39 -0.23 -11.43 13.10
N VAL A 40 0.11 -12.14 14.18
CA VAL A 40 -0.83 -12.91 15.00
C VAL A 40 -1.78 -11.99 15.77
N THR A 41 -1.36 -10.76 16.07
CA THR A 41 -2.23 -9.75 16.66
C THR A 41 -3.10 -9.13 15.55
N PRO A 42 -4.43 -9.11 15.69
CA PRO A 42 -5.31 -8.50 14.69
C PRO A 42 -5.16 -6.97 14.69
N VAL A 43 -5.75 -6.32 13.69
CA VAL A 43 -5.86 -4.87 13.68
C VAL A 43 -6.64 -4.38 14.89
N LEU A 44 -6.02 -3.55 15.72
CA LEU A 44 -6.61 -2.90 16.89
C LEU A 44 -7.07 -1.45 16.61
N ALA A 45 -7.38 -1.16 15.35
CA ALA A 45 -7.88 0.13 14.88
C ALA A 45 -9.19 -0.05 14.11
N LYS A 46 -10.04 0.98 14.12
CA LYS A 46 -11.32 0.98 13.42
C LYS A 46 -11.42 2.17 12.49
N VAL A 47 -11.81 1.92 11.24
CA VAL A 47 -12.17 2.99 10.30
C VAL A 47 -13.50 3.59 10.75
N LEU A 48 -13.49 4.88 11.07
CA LEU A 48 -14.69 5.62 11.44
C LEU A 48 -15.49 6.02 10.19
N PRO A 49 -16.82 6.17 10.28
CA PRO A 49 -17.61 6.75 9.21
C PRO A 49 -17.04 8.12 8.79
N GLY A 50 -16.83 8.31 7.48
CA GLY A 50 -16.27 9.53 6.92
C GLY A 50 -14.73 9.63 6.91
N ALA A 51 -14.01 8.66 7.50
CA ALA A 51 -12.55 8.72 7.67
C ALA A 51 -11.71 8.34 6.42
N GLY A 52 -12.19 8.54 5.20
CA GLY A 52 -11.49 8.09 3.99
C GLY A 52 -11.09 9.16 2.97
N GLY A 53 -11.41 10.44 3.23
CA GLY A 53 -11.10 11.53 2.31
C GLY A 53 -11.72 11.28 0.93
N ARG A 54 -10.89 10.91 -0.06
CA ARG A 54 -11.34 10.58 -1.42
C ARG A 54 -11.88 9.15 -1.57
N LEU A 55 -11.66 8.30 -0.56
CA LEU A 55 -12.19 6.94 -0.47
C LEU A 55 -13.37 6.93 0.51
N ALA A 56 -14.39 6.13 0.20
CA ALA A 56 -15.40 5.82 1.19
C ALA A 56 -14.82 4.92 2.29
N ALA A 57 -15.33 5.04 3.52
CA ALA A 57 -14.78 4.34 4.69
C ALA A 57 -14.83 2.80 4.54
N ASP A 58 -15.81 2.27 3.81
CA ASP A 58 -15.96 0.84 3.47
C ASP A 58 -14.89 0.34 2.48
N GLY A 59 -14.33 1.25 1.69
CA GLY A 59 -13.22 1.00 0.77
C GLY A 59 -11.86 0.86 1.46
N ILE A 60 -11.71 1.26 2.73
CA ILE A 60 -10.46 1.13 3.48
C ILE A 60 -10.40 -0.23 4.16
N LYS A 61 -9.34 -0.98 3.87
CA LYS A 61 -9.01 -2.23 4.55
C LYS A 61 -7.73 -2.02 5.37
N LEU A 62 -7.74 -2.52 6.59
CA LEU A 62 -6.61 -2.47 7.50
C LEU A 62 -6.08 -3.89 7.71
N TYR A 63 -4.76 -4.03 7.74
CA TYR A 63 -4.09 -5.31 7.98
C TYR A 63 -2.90 -5.10 8.91
N SER A 64 -2.73 -5.98 9.88
CA SER A 64 -1.60 -5.94 10.81
C SER A 64 -0.38 -6.62 10.19
N LEU A 65 0.77 -5.93 10.21
CA LEU A 65 2.02 -6.42 9.61
C LEU A 65 2.92 -7.10 10.64
N LEU A 66 3.17 -6.44 11.77
CA LEU A 66 4.04 -6.88 12.86
C LEU A 66 3.53 -6.33 14.19
N SER A 67 3.63 -7.10 15.26
CA SER A 67 3.34 -6.73 16.64
C SER A 67 4.38 -7.34 17.60
N SER A 68 4.30 -6.98 18.88
CA SER A 68 5.12 -7.57 19.94
C SER A 68 4.81 -9.04 20.23
N ASP A 69 3.66 -9.57 19.79
CA ASP A 69 3.29 -10.97 19.96
C ASP A 69 3.86 -11.86 18.84
N ASP A 70 4.41 -11.25 17.78
CA ASP A 70 4.96 -11.99 16.65
C ASP A 70 6.35 -12.52 16.95
N GLN A 71 6.58 -13.78 16.58
CA GLN A 71 7.91 -14.36 16.51
C GLN A 71 8.36 -14.43 15.05
N LEU A 72 9.48 -13.80 14.75
CA LEU A 72 10.09 -13.86 13.43
C LEU A 72 10.92 -15.14 13.30
N GLU A 73 10.61 -16.00 12.32
CA GLU A 73 11.29 -17.29 12.14
C GLU A 73 12.82 -17.19 12.03
N GLN A 74 13.29 -16.14 11.35
CA GLN A 74 14.73 -15.89 11.14
C GLN A 74 15.41 -15.22 12.34
N SER A 75 14.64 -14.75 13.32
CA SER A 75 15.12 -14.07 14.53
C SER A 75 14.19 -14.38 15.71
N PRO A 76 14.14 -15.64 16.19
CA PRO A 76 13.12 -16.08 17.15
C PRO A 76 13.25 -15.45 18.55
N GLY A 77 14.42 -14.88 18.86
CA GLY A 77 14.64 -14.12 20.09
C GLY A 77 14.23 -12.65 19.99
N TYR A 78 13.95 -12.15 18.78
CA TYR A 78 13.54 -10.77 18.57
C TYR A 78 12.08 -10.56 18.99
N VAL A 79 11.82 -9.53 19.78
CA VAL A 79 10.49 -9.04 20.13
C VAL A 79 10.38 -7.59 19.69
N PHE A 80 9.37 -7.29 18.89
CA PHE A 80 9.12 -5.92 18.46
C PHE A 80 8.73 -5.05 19.66
N GLY A 81 9.40 -3.91 19.85
CA GLY A 81 9.16 -3.03 20.99
C GLY A 81 7.76 -2.42 20.97
N GLY A 82 7.16 -2.23 19.81
CA GLY A 82 5.90 -1.49 19.72
C GLY A 82 6.12 0.01 19.85
N SER A 83 5.05 0.78 20.07
CA SER A 83 5.06 2.25 19.93
C SER A 83 5.78 2.66 18.64
N ALA A 84 5.38 2.03 17.55
CA ALA A 84 5.94 2.27 16.23
C ALA A 84 5.65 3.72 15.83
N ASP A 85 6.68 4.48 15.49
CA ASP A 85 6.55 5.85 15.01
C ASP A 85 7.20 5.98 13.62
N GLY A 86 8.30 6.72 13.51
CA GLY A 86 8.99 6.96 12.24
C GLY A 86 9.29 5.65 11.51
N ALA A 87 8.87 5.57 10.24
CA ALA A 87 9.11 4.41 9.40
C ALA A 87 9.52 4.81 7.97
N GLY A 88 10.40 4.01 7.38
CA GLY A 88 10.82 4.12 6.00
C GLY A 88 10.82 2.76 5.32
N ILE A 89 10.51 2.74 4.02
CA ILE A 89 10.61 1.55 3.18
C ILE A 89 11.60 1.86 2.07
N PHE A 90 12.56 0.97 1.86
CA PHE A 90 13.46 1.06 0.72
C PHE A 90 13.54 -0.28 -0.01
N GLN A 91 13.82 -0.18 -1.31
CA GLN A 91 13.96 -1.32 -2.19
C GLN A 91 15.40 -1.85 -2.12
N ASN A 92 15.55 -3.16 -1.96
CA ASN A 92 16.84 -3.85 -1.94
C ASN A 92 17.29 -4.22 -3.37
N PRO A 93 18.60 -4.43 -3.61
CA PRO A 93 19.12 -4.83 -4.92
C PRO A 93 18.56 -6.15 -5.45
N ASP A 94 18.13 -7.05 -4.56
CA ASP A 94 17.53 -8.34 -4.87
C ASP A 94 16.02 -8.28 -5.13
N LYS A 95 15.46 -7.07 -5.30
CA LYS A 95 14.04 -6.77 -5.52
C LYS A 95 13.14 -7.09 -4.31
N THR A 96 13.70 -7.33 -3.13
CA THR A 96 12.95 -7.32 -1.87
C THR A 96 12.82 -5.90 -1.31
N TYR A 97 12.13 -5.74 -0.18
CA TYR A 97 11.98 -4.46 0.50
C TYR A 97 12.34 -4.61 1.97
N THR A 98 12.94 -3.56 2.53
CA THR A 98 13.19 -3.46 3.96
C THR A 98 12.36 -2.31 4.53
N VAL A 99 11.66 -2.61 5.62
CA VAL A 99 11.01 -1.61 6.45
C VAL A 99 11.94 -1.31 7.62
N LEU A 100 12.35 -0.06 7.76
CA LEU A 100 13.05 0.44 8.95
C LEU A 100 12.05 1.23 9.77
N VAL A 101 11.87 0.86 11.04
CA VAL A 101 10.88 1.46 11.94
C VAL A 101 11.50 1.74 13.30
N ASN A 102 11.21 2.91 13.84
CA ASN A 102 11.57 3.31 15.19
C ASN A 102 10.56 2.76 16.20
N ASN A 103 11.05 2.41 17.40
CA ASN A 103 10.22 2.17 18.58
C ASN A 103 10.42 3.40 19.48
N GLU A 104 9.37 4.21 19.68
CA GLU A 104 9.50 5.53 20.32
C GLU A 104 9.59 5.43 21.84
N ASP A 105 8.69 4.66 22.46
CA ASP A 105 8.53 4.60 23.93
C ASP A 105 8.87 3.23 24.54
N ASN A 106 9.27 2.28 23.71
CA ASN A 106 9.62 0.94 24.16
C ASN A 106 10.87 0.42 23.41
N PHE A 107 11.55 -0.57 23.98
CA PHE A 107 12.71 -1.19 23.34
C PHE A 107 12.36 -2.57 22.77
N ALA A 108 12.94 -2.88 21.61
CA ALA A 108 12.95 -4.24 21.11
C ALA A 108 14.01 -5.06 21.88
N VAL A 109 13.76 -6.35 22.07
CA VAL A 109 14.69 -7.31 22.69
C VAL A 109 15.00 -8.47 21.78
#